data_AF-A0A0F9EM57-F1
#
_entry.id   AF-A0A0F9EM57-F1
#
_cell.length_a   1.000
_cell.length_b   1.000
_cell.length_c   1.000
_cell.angle_alpha   90.00
_cell.angle_beta   90.00
_cell.angle_gamma   90.00
#
_symmetry.space_group_name_H-M   'P 1'
#
loop_
_entity.id
_entity.type
_entity.pdbx_description
1 polymer ?
#
loop_
_entity_poly.entity_id
_entity_poly.type
_entity_poly.pdbx_seq_one_letter_code
_entity_poly.pdbx_strand_id
1 'polypeptide(L)' 'MTKDQLLHLSHALNSMEHYLASAERYYEATHLPIPSSLINIAGYLKTAKMIVEPALNEALLRQPQSDFEHHGG' A
#
# COMPACT_ATOMS: atom_id res chain seq x y z
N MET A 1 -11.97 -5.46 -7.35
CA MET A 1 -11.76 -5.34 -5.89
C MET A 1 -12.66 -4.24 -5.37
N THR A 2 -13.22 -4.40 -4.17
CA THR A 2 -13.97 -3.35 -3.48
C THR A 2 -13.01 -2.32 -2.87
N LYS A 3 -13.52 -1.15 -2.48
CA LYS A 3 -12.76 -0.13 -1.74
C LYS A 3 -12.11 -0.71 -0.48
N ASP A 4 -12.85 -1.48 0.31
CA ASP A 4 -12.35 -2.09 1.55
C ASP A 4 -11.24 -3.11 1.27
N GLN A 5 -11.36 -3.89 0.19
CA GLN A 5 -10.30 -4.78 -0.25
C GLN A 5 -9.04 -4.01 -0.66
N LEU A 6 -9.17 -2.87 -1.34
CA LEU A 6 -8.05 -2.01 -1.71
C LEU A 6 -7.40 -1.35 -0.49
N LEU A 7 -8.19 -0.93 0.50
CA LEU A 7 -7.70 -0.38 1.77
C LEU A 7 -6.90 -1.43 2.56
N HIS A 8 -7.47 -2.63 2.74
CA HIS A 8 -6.76 -3.72 3.42
C HIS A 8 -5.48 -4.10 2.68
N LEU A 9 -5.51 -4.16 1.35
CA LEU A 9 -4.32 -4.45 0.55
C LEU A 9 -3.26 -3.34 0.70
N SER A 10 -3.66 -2.07 0.63
CA SER A 10 -2.74 -0.94 0.85
C SER A 10 -2.10 -1.00 2.25
N HIS A 11 -2.87 -1.31 3.30
CA HIS A 11 -2.32 -1.49 4.65
C HIS A 11 -1.34 -2.67 4.75
N ALA A 12 -1.65 -3.80 4.09
CA ALA A 12 -0.73 -4.94 4.05
C ALA A 12 0.58 -4.58 3.34
N LEU A 13 0.51 -3.87 2.21
CA LEU A 13 1.70 -3.42 1.46
C LEU A 13 2.55 -2.44 2.29
N ASN A 14 1.94 -1.48 2.99
CA ASN A 14 2.67 -0.57 3.88
C ASN A 14 3.32 -1.32 5.05
N SER A 15 2.65 -2.33 5.59
CA SER A 15 3.24 -3.18 6.65
C SER A 15 4.46 -3.93 6.14
N MET A 16 4.40 -4.49 4.93
CA MET A 16 5.55 -5.15 4.28
C MET A 16 6.72 -4.19 4.05
N GLU A 17 6.44 -2.93 3.69
CA GLU A 17 7.46 -1.88 3.54
C GLU A 17 8.23 -1.64 4.85
N HIS A 18 7.53 -1.58 5.98
CA HIS A 18 8.16 -1.45 7.30
C HIS A 18 9.01 -2.66 7.68
N TYR A 19 8.58 -3.87 7.35
CA TYR A 19 9.38 -5.08 7.57
C TYR A 19 10.65 -5.08 6.73
N LEU A 20 10.56 -4.70 5.45
CA LEU A 20 11.73 -4.59 4.58
C LEU A 20 12.73 -3.57 5.09
N ALA A 21 12.27 -2.38 5.49
CA ALA A 21 13.14 -1.35 6.06
C ALA A 21 13.82 -1.82 7.35
N SER A 22 13.12 -2.60 8.18
CA SER A 22 13.69 -3.18 9.40
C SER A 22 14.73 -4.25 9.09
N ALA A 23 14.48 -5.10 8.09
CA ALA A 23 15.42 -6.12 7.65
C ALA A 23 16.68 -5.48 7.03
N GLU A 24 16.53 -4.46 6.19
CA GLU A 24 17.64 -3.71 5.60
C GLU A 24 18.54 -3.12 6.69
N ARG A 25 17.95 -2.42 7.67
CA ARG A 25 18.69 -1.89 8.84
C ARG A 25 19.41 -2.97 9.65
N TYR A 26 18.82 -4.16 9.77
CA TYR A 26 19.48 -5.29 10.45
C TYR A 26 20.73 -5.75 9.68
N TYR A 27 20.65 -5.92 8.36
CA TYR A 27 21.80 -6.31 7.55
C TYR A 27 22.89 -5.24 7.57
N GLU A 28 22.51 -3.95 7.47
CA GLU A 28 23.43 -2.83 7.61
C GLU A 28 24.13 -2.82 8.98
N ALA A 29 23.36 -2.93 10.07
CA ALA A 29 23.91 -2.91 11.43
C ALA A 29 24.84 -4.09 11.71
N THR A 30 24.56 -5.25 11.12
CA THR A 30 25.39 -6.46 11.24
C THR A 30 26.54 -6.52 10.24
N HIS A 31 26.69 -5.50 9.37
CA HIS A 31 27.68 -5.45 8.30
C HIS A 31 27.60 -6.67 7.36
N LEU A 32 26.42 -7.27 7.26
CA LEU A 32 26.15 -8.39 6.37
C LEU A 32 25.68 -7.86 5.01
N PRO A 33 26.00 -8.55 3.91
CA PRO A 33 25.46 -8.19 2.62
C PRO A 33 23.93 -8.36 2.60
N ILE A 34 23.23 -7.39 2.02
CA ILE A 34 21.78 -7.51 1.80
C ILE A 34 21.51 -8.68 0.84
N PRO A 35 20.67 -9.66 1.21
CA PRO A 35 20.35 -10.77 0.33
C PRO A 35 19.62 -10.30 -0.93
N SER A 36 19.93 -10.90 -2.09
CA SER A 36 19.23 -10.63 -3.35
C SER A 36 17.72 -10.91 -3.27
N SER A 37 17.30 -11.85 -2.42
CA SER A 37 15.89 -12.11 -2.14
C SER A 37 15.18 -10.89 -1.52
N LEU A 38 15.86 -10.14 -0.63
CA LEU A 38 15.29 -8.94 -0.02
C LEU A 38 15.09 -7.84 -1.08
N ILE A 39 16.06 -7.69 -1.97
CA ILE A 39 15.98 -6.76 -3.12
C ILE A 39 14.80 -7.13 -4.03
N ASN A 40 14.64 -8.42 -4.33
CA ASN A 40 13.53 -8.90 -5.16
C ASN A 40 12.17 -8.63 -4.50
N ILE A 41 12.04 -8.87 -3.19
CA ILE A 41 10.79 -8.57 -2.45
C ILE A 41 10.49 -7.06 -2.48
N ALA A 42 11.49 -6.20 -2.32
CA ALA A 42 11.32 -4.76 -2.46
C ALA A 42 10.84 -4.36 -3.86
N GLY A 43 11.37 -5.01 -4.91
CA GLY A 43 10.90 -4.85 -6.28
C GLY A 43 9.43 -5.24 -6.46
N TYR A 44 9.03 -6.41 -5.99
CA TYR A 44 7.64 -6.87 -6.06
C TYR A 44 6.68 -5.98 -5.26
N LEU A 45 7.11 -5.53 -4.07
CA LEU A 45 6.33 -4.59 -3.26
C LEU A 45 6.09 -3.27 -4.01
N LYS A 46 7.13 -2.72 -4.64
CA LYS A 46 7.01 -1.51 -5.46
C LYS A 46 6.01 -1.71 -6.60
N THR A 47 6.09 -2.82 -7.33
CA THR A 47 5.12 -3.14 -8.40
C THR A 47 3.70 -3.27 -7.85
N ALA A 48 3.51 -3.92 -6.71
CA ALA A 48 2.20 -4.04 -6.09
C ALA A 48 1.61 -2.68 -5.69
N LYS A 49 2.41 -1.79 -5.09
CA LYS A 49 1.99 -0.42 -4.74
C LYS A 49 1.60 0.39 -5.98
N MET A 50 2.38 0.29 -7.07
CA MET A 50 2.05 0.94 -8.35
C MET A 50 0.70 0.52 -8.94
N ILE A 51 0.22 -0.69 -8.63
CA ILE A 51 -1.08 -1.19 -9.09
C ILE A 51 -2.21 -0.77 -8.12
N VAL A 52 -1.95 -0.85 -6.82
CA VAL A 52 -2.97 -0.68 -5.77
C VAL A 52 -3.27 0.79 -5.48
N GLU A 53 -2.26 1.67 -5.47
CA GLU A 53 -2.45 3.08 -5.13
C GLU A 53 -3.37 3.81 -6.11
N PRO A 54 -3.21 3.69 -7.44
CA PRO A 54 -4.14 4.33 -8.38
C PRO A 54 -5.57 3.77 -8.24
N ALA A 55 -5.72 2.46 -8.12
CA ALA A 55 -7.03 1.81 -7.97
C ALA A 55 -7.74 2.25 -6.67
N LEU A 56 -7.00 2.38 -5.58
CA LEU A 56 -7.54 2.90 -4.32
C LEU A 56 -7.94 4.37 -4.45
N ASN A 57 -7.10 5.21 -5.05
CA ASN A 57 -7.41 6.62 -5.28
C ASN A 57 -8.68 6.79 -6.11
N GLU A 58 -8.83 6.02 -7.19
CA GLU A 58 -10.06 6.02 -7.97
C GLU A 58 -11.28 5.58 -7.15
N ALA A 59 -11.15 4.51 -6.35
CA ALA A 59 -12.23 4.03 -5.50
C ALA A 59 -12.65 5.04 -4.40
N LEU A 60 -11.70 5.86 -3.93
CA LEU A 60 -11.96 6.94 -2.98
C LEU A 60 -12.66 8.14 -3.64
N LEU A 61 -12.28 8.49 -4.87
CA LEU A 61 -12.86 9.61 -5.62
C LEU A 61 -14.26 9.33 -6.16
N ARG A 62 -14.59 8.07 -6.45
CA ARG A 62 -15.92 7.66 -6.95
C ARG A 62 -17.01 7.62 -5.89
N GLN A 63 -16.74 8.05 -4.66
CA GLN A 63 -17.83 8.22 -3.69
C GLN A 63 -18.69 9.41 -4.13
N PRO A 64 -20.00 9.23 -4.38
CA PRO A 64 -20.88 10.37 -4.52
C PRO A 64 -20.80 11.16 -3.21
N GLN A 65 -20.53 12.46 -3.31
CA GLN A 65 -20.95 13.37 -2.26
C GLN A 65 -22.43 13.06 -2.04
N SER A 66 -22.80 12.57 -0.86
CA SER A 66 -24.20 12.38 -0.53
C SER A 66 -24.86 13.73 -0.71
N ASP A 67 -25.67 13.85 -1.77
CA ASP A 67 -26.53 15.00 -1.96
C ASP A 67 -27.34 15.15 -0.68
N PHE A 68 -27.11 16.25 0.02
CA PHE A 68 -28.01 16.74 1.05
C PHE A 68 -29.31 17.10 0.34
N GLU A 69 -30.16 16.10 0.07
CA GLU A 69 -31.57 16.31 -0.16
C GLU A 69 -32.18 16.81 1.15
N HIS A 70 -32.14 18.12 1.38
CA HIS A 70 -33.20 18.77 2.15
C HIS A 70 -34.30 19.17 1.18
N HIS A 71 -35.18 18.20 0.92
CA HIS A 71 -36.57 18.47 0.58
C HIS A 71 -37.28 19.12 1.77
N GLY A 72 -38.04 20.19 1.48
CA GLY A 72 -38.93 20.91 2.38
C GLY A 72 -38.84 22.39 2.05
N GLY A 73 -39.65 22.96 1.16
CA GLY A 73 -41.09 22.76 1.02
C GLY A 73 -41.80 23.88 1.77
#